data_AF-A0AAU0Y8D5-F1
#
_entry.id   AF-A0AAU0Y8D5-F1
#
_cell.length_a   1.000
_cell.length_b   1.000
_cell.length_c   1.000
_cell.angle_alpha   90.00
_cell.angle_beta   90.00
_cell.angle_gamma   90.00
#
_symmetry.space_group_name_H-M   'P 1'
#
loop_
_entity.id
_entity.type
_entity.pdbx_description
1 polymer ?
#
loop_
_entity_poly.entity_id
_entity_poly.type
_entity_poly.pdbx_seq_one_letter_code
_entity_poly.pdbx_strand_id
1 'polypeptide(L)'
;MRKWLLTAVGVNLLLGIPGVVPVWLLSYFAVNWPLAAVGWTQREPTENDGMLPWLLVGGPVVTLFALLWWLTNRPLRRRTALAPRLYWPVSALMTLVPSITLVIVL
;
A
#
# COMPACT_ATOMS: atom_id res chain seq x y z
N MET A 1 4.18 22.73 15.13
CA MET A 1 3.54 22.03 13.99
C MET A 1 4.48 21.05 13.28
N ARG A 2 5.72 21.44 12.96
CA ARG A 2 6.74 20.59 12.31
C ARG A 2 6.98 19.22 12.97
N LYS A 3 6.92 19.14 14.32
CA LYS A 3 7.05 17.86 15.04
C LYS A 3 6.01 16.81 14.60
N TRP A 4 4.74 17.19 14.47
CA TRP A 4 3.67 16.27 14.08
C TRP A 4 3.78 15.83 12.64
N LEU A 5 4.30 16.71 11.77
CA LEU A 5 4.60 16.37 10.38
C LEU A 5 5.71 15.32 10.30
N LEU A 6 6.82 15.52 11.04
CA LEU A 6 7.90 14.52 11.12
C LEU A 6 7.41 13.20 11.71
N THR A 7 6.56 13.24 12.75
CA THR A 7 5.94 12.02 13.30
C THR A 7 5.07 11.32 12.25
N ALA A 8 4.25 12.06 11.49
CA ALA A 8 3.42 11.46 10.44
C ALA A 8 4.26 10.81 9.34
N VAL A 9 5.36 11.46 8.91
CA VAL A 9 6.31 10.90 7.95
C VAL A 9 6.93 9.61 8.50
N GLY A 10 7.51 9.65 9.71
CA GLY A 10 8.16 8.50 10.32
C GLY A 10 7.20 7.32 10.52
N VAL A 11 5.97 7.58 10.98
CA VAL A 11 4.94 6.55 11.14
C VAL A 11 4.58 5.92 9.79
N ASN A 12 4.40 6.71 8.73
CA ASN A 12 4.04 6.15 7.42
C ASN A 12 5.20 5.37 6.78
N LEU A 13 6.46 5.78 6.99
CA LEU A 13 7.64 5.00 6.59
C LEU A 13 7.69 3.66 7.33
N LEU A 14 7.46 3.65 8.65
CA LEU A 14 7.43 2.43 9.45
C LEU A 14 6.27 1.51 9.04
N LEU A 15 5.09 2.06 8.78
CA LEU A 15 3.94 1.31 8.24
C LEU A 15 4.23 0.77 6.83
N GLY A 16 5.10 1.44 6.07
CA GLY A 16 5.51 0.97 4.74
C GLY A 16 6.28 -0.34 4.77
N ILE A 17 6.96 -0.67 5.88
CA ILE A 17 7.71 -1.94 6.02
C ILE A 17 6.77 -3.15 5.95
N PRO A 18 5.76 -3.31 6.84
CA PRO A 18 4.76 -4.36 6.67
C PRO A 18 3.86 -4.11 5.44
N GLY A 19 3.74 -2.85 5.00
CA GLY A 19 3.01 -2.45 3.80
C GLY A 19 3.58 -2.99 2.49
N VAL A 20 4.84 -3.45 2.47
CA VAL A 20 5.42 -4.14 1.32
C VAL A 20 4.53 -5.31 0.88
N VAL A 21 4.08 -6.14 1.83
CA VAL A 21 3.28 -7.34 1.53
C VAL A 21 1.98 -7.02 0.77
N PRO A 22 1.06 -6.17 1.28
CA PRO A 22 -0.16 -5.84 0.57
C PRO A 22 0.08 -5.06 -0.73
N VAL A 23 1.13 -4.23 -0.81
CA VAL A 23 1.48 -3.52 -2.06
C VAL A 23 1.88 -4.52 -3.14
N TRP A 24 2.78 -5.45 -2.84
CA TRP A 24 3.24 -6.46 -3.78
C TRP A 24 2.14 -7.45 -4.15
N LEU A 25 1.26 -7.82 -3.21
CA LEU A 25 0.05 -8.59 -3.52
C LEU A 25 -0.82 -7.84 -4.55
N LEU A 26 -1.12 -6.56 -4.33
CA LEU A 26 -1.90 -5.76 -5.26
C LEU A 26 -1.22 -5.63 -6.64
N SER A 27 0.11 -5.48 -6.67
CA SER A 27 0.89 -5.50 -7.91
C SER A 27 0.76 -6.84 -8.64
N TYR A 28 0.90 -7.96 -7.92
CA TYR A 28 0.72 -9.31 -8.48
C TYR A 28 -0.67 -9.52 -9.05
N PHE A 29 -1.72 -9.09 -8.31
CA PHE A 29 -3.09 -9.11 -8.79
C PHE A 29 -3.23 -8.36 -10.10
N ALA A 30 -2.76 -7.10 -10.11
CA ALA A 30 -2.91 -6.20 -11.24
C ALA A 30 -2.25 -6.78 -12.49
N VAL A 31 -1.01 -7.25 -12.36
CA VAL A 31 -0.22 -7.83 -13.46
C VAL A 31 -0.86 -9.09 -14.03
N ASN A 32 -1.42 -9.97 -13.19
CA ASN A 32 -1.96 -11.25 -13.67
C ASN A 32 -3.41 -11.21 -14.15
N TRP A 33 -4.16 -10.17 -13.79
CA TRP A 33 -5.60 -10.08 -14.08
C TRP A 33 -5.98 -8.85 -14.92
N PRO A 34 -6.24 -7.65 -14.35
CA PRO A 34 -6.76 -6.54 -15.14
C PRO A 34 -5.75 -6.03 -16.17
N LEU A 35 -4.45 -6.00 -15.86
CA LEU A 35 -3.42 -5.54 -16.80
C LEU A 35 -3.17 -6.58 -17.90
N ALA A 36 -3.22 -7.87 -17.56
CA ALA A 36 -3.12 -8.95 -18.55
C ALA A 36 -4.34 -8.99 -19.47
N ALA A 37 -5.54 -8.73 -18.94
CA ALA A 37 -6.77 -8.70 -19.73
C ALA A 37 -6.79 -7.59 -20.79
N VAL A 38 -6.12 -6.46 -20.52
CA VAL A 38 -5.94 -5.37 -21.51
C VAL A 38 -4.65 -5.51 -22.34
N GLY A 39 -3.91 -6.60 -22.17
CA GLY A 39 -2.69 -6.89 -22.93
C GLY A 39 -1.46 -6.06 -22.54
N TRP A 40 -1.47 -5.38 -21.39
CA TRP A 40 -0.32 -4.61 -20.91
C TRP A 40 0.75 -5.48 -20.25
N THR A 41 0.35 -6.65 -19.75
CA THR A 41 1.23 -7.62 -19.10
C THR A 41 0.90 -9.03 -19.58
N GLN A 42 1.79 -9.97 -19.30
CA GLN A 42 1.51 -11.40 -19.49
C GLN A 42 1.21 -12.04 -18.14
N ARG A 43 0.14 -12.83 -18.10
CA ARG A 43 -0.22 -13.63 -16.93
C ARG A 43 0.83 -14.73 -16.72
N GLU A 44 1.21 -14.95 -15.48
CA GLU A 44 2.12 -16.02 -15.11
C GLU A 44 1.53 -17.38 -15.55
N PRO A 45 2.28 -18.22 -16.29
CA PRO A 45 1.78 -19.50 -16.78
C PRO A 45 1.28 -20.44 -15.69
N THR A 46 1.80 -20.31 -14.47
CA THR A 46 1.42 -21.13 -13.31
C THR A 46 0.24 -20.56 -12.52
N GLU A 47 -0.26 -19.37 -12.85
CA GLU A 47 -1.37 -18.73 -12.11
C GLU A 47 -2.72 -19.34 -12.51
N ASN A 48 -3.09 -20.44 -11.85
CA ASN A 48 -4.31 -21.23 -12.08
C ASN A 48 -5.21 -21.40 -10.83
N ASP A 49 -4.83 -20.82 -9.68
CA ASP A 49 -5.56 -20.95 -8.41
C ASP A 49 -6.85 -20.11 -8.33
N GLY A 50 -7.07 -19.24 -9.31
CA GLY A 50 -8.28 -18.41 -9.41
C GLY A 50 -8.38 -17.38 -8.28
N MET A 51 -9.59 -17.11 -7.81
CA MET A 51 -9.86 -16.05 -6.82
C MET A 51 -9.84 -16.54 -5.36
N LEU A 52 -9.73 -17.84 -5.13
CA LEU A 52 -9.84 -18.41 -3.78
C LEU A 52 -8.71 -17.92 -2.82
N PRO A 53 -7.43 -17.90 -3.23
CA PRO A 53 -6.36 -17.33 -2.40
C PRO A 53 -6.56 -15.84 -2.09
N TRP A 54 -7.18 -15.11 -3.03
CA TRP A 54 -7.55 -13.71 -2.84
C TRP A 54 -8.64 -13.54 -1.79
N LEU A 55 -9.68 -14.37 -1.82
CA LEU A 55 -10.75 -14.29 -0.83
C LEU A 55 -10.27 -14.67 0.59
N LEU A 56 -9.42 -15.69 0.69
CA LEU A 56 -8.97 -16.21 1.99
C LEU A 56 -7.78 -15.46 2.59
N VAL A 57 -6.90 -14.90 1.76
CA VAL A 57 -5.63 -14.31 2.21
C VAL A 57 -5.43 -12.91 1.67
N GLY A 58 -5.38 -12.74 0.35
CA GLY A 58 -5.00 -11.46 -0.26
C GLY A 58 -5.92 -10.29 0.15
N GLY A 59 -7.22 -10.48 0.01
CA GLY A 59 -8.26 -9.53 0.39
C GLY A 59 -8.25 -9.19 1.88
N PRO A 60 -8.26 -10.18 2.79
CA PRO A 60 -8.11 -9.94 4.23
C PRO A 60 -6.84 -9.18 4.59
N VAL A 61 -5.68 -9.56 4.06
CA VAL A 61 -4.39 -8.88 4.34
C VAL A 61 -4.43 -7.42 3.89
N VAL A 62 -4.87 -7.16 2.65
CA VAL A 62 -4.99 -5.79 2.12
C VAL A 62 -6.00 -4.97 2.94
N THR A 63 -7.15 -5.56 3.28
CA THR A 63 -8.21 -4.87 4.04
C THR A 63 -7.75 -4.51 5.44
N LEU A 64 -7.16 -5.46 6.17
CA LEU A 64 -6.64 -5.24 7.52
C LEU A 64 -5.53 -4.20 7.53
N PHE A 65 -4.62 -4.25 6.55
CA PHE A 65 -3.58 -3.24 6.42
C PHE A 65 -4.15 -1.85 6.12
N ALA A 66 -5.10 -1.73 5.18
CA ALA A 66 -5.74 -0.47 4.85
C ALA A 66 -6.48 0.13 6.05
N LEU A 67 -7.18 -0.70 6.83
CA LEU A 67 -7.84 -0.30 8.08
C LEU A 67 -6.83 0.19 9.12
N LEU A 68 -5.75 -0.57 9.36
CA LEU A 68 -4.69 -0.19 10.31
C LEU A 68 -4.04 1.12 9.90
N TRP A 69 -3.69 1.27 8.62
CA TRP A 69 -3.09 2.47 8.06
C TRP A 69 -4.02 3.68 8.22
N TRP A 70 -5.31 3.52 7.91
CA TRP A 70 -6.31 4.57 8.08
C TRP A 70 -6.45 4.98 9.54
N LEU A 71 -6.63 4.00 10.44
CA LEU A 71 -6.81 4.25 11.88
C LEU A 71 -5.60 4.94 12.50
N THR A 72 -4.40 4.60 12.04
CA THR A 72 -3.15 5.25 12.47
C THR A 72 -3.05 6.69 11.97
N ASN A 73 -3.44 6.93 10.71
CA ASN A 73 -3.35 8.26 10.10
C ASN A 73 -4.46 9.22 10.54
N ARG A 74 -5.65 8.73 10.91
CA ARG A 74 -6.79 9.56 11.33
C ARG A 74 -6.50 10.54 12.48
N PRO A 75 -5.87 10.15 13.61
CA PRO A 75 -5.52 11.08 14.68
C PRO A 75 -4.34 12.00 14.29
N LEU A 76 -3.36 11.50 13.54
CA LEU A 76 -2.21 12.28 13.08
C LEU A 76 -2.63 13.42 12.13
N ARG A 77 -3.58 13.14 11.23
CA ARG A 77 -4.23 14.15 10.37
C ARG A 77 -4.88 15.28 11.17
N ARG A 78 -5.45 15.00 12.35
CA ARG A 78 -6.07 16.04 13.20
C ARG A 78 -5.01 16.89 13.94
N ARG A 79 -3.81 16.37 14.13
CA ARG A 79 -2.70 17.03 14.86
C ARG A 79 -1.73 17.76 13.94
N THR A 80 -1.78 17.50 12.64
CA THR A 80 -1.00 18.18 11.61
C THR A 80 -1.77 19.39 11.06
N ALA A 81 -1.05 20.41 10.63
CA ALA A 81 -1.63 21.62 10.02
C ALA A 81 -1.80 21.50 8.49
N LEU A 82 -1.54 20.32 7.93
CA LEU A 82 -1.68 20.06 6.50
C LEU A 82 -3.16 20.00 6.12
N ALA A 83 -3.51 20.58 4.98
CA ALA A 83 -4.83 20.38 4.39
C ALA A 83 -5.06 18.87 4.14
N PRO A 84 -6.27 18.33 4.37
CA PRO A 84 -6.55 16.91 4.17
C PRO A 84 -6.19 16.40 2.77
N ARG A 85 -6.37 17.25 1.74
CA ARG A 85 -6.03 16.96 0.34
C ARG A 85 -4.54 16.74 0.10
N LEU A 86 -3.68 17.27 0.97
CA LEU A 86 -2.22 17.06 0.90
C LEU A 86 -1.78 15.96 1.88
N TYR A 87 -2.40 15.90 3.07
CA TYR A 87 -2.03 14.93 4.09
C TYR A 87 -2.14 13.48 3.60
N TRP A 88 -3.29 13.10 3.04
CA TRP A 88 -3.53 11.71 2.64
C TRP A 88 -2.60 11.23 1.51
N PRO A 89 -2.41 11.98 0.41
CA PRO A 89 -1.45 11.59 -0.62
C PRO A 89 -0.02 11.52 -0.10
N VAL A 90 0.42 12.48 0.73
CA VAL A 90 1.77 12.46 1.31
C VAL A 90 1.97 11.24 2.20
N SER A 91 1.00 10.93 3.08
CA SER A 91 1.05 9.72 3.91
C SER A 91 1.13 8.45 3.06
N ALA A 92 0.32 8.36 2.01
CA ALA A 92 0.33 7.21 1.10
C ALA A 92 1.69 7.08 0.38
N LEU A 93 2.22 8.18 -0.15
CA LEU A 93 3.55 8.20 -0.76
C LEU A 93 4.63 7.75 0.21
N MET A 94 4.63 8.25 1.44
CA MET A 94 5.61 7.84 2.47
C MET A 94 5.47 6.35 2.83
N THR A 95 4.25 5.80 2.85
CA THR A 95 4.03 4.36 3.04
C THR A 95 4.48 3.52 1.85
N LEU A 96 4.47 4.06 0.64
CA LEU A 96 4.96 3.37 -0.56
C LEU A 96 6.49 3.38 -0.69
N VAL A 97 7.20 4.28 0.02
CA VAL A 97 8.67 4.41 -0.08
C VAL A 97 9.40 3.07 0.05
N PRO A 98 9.16 2.21 1.07
CA PRO A 98 9.87 0.93 1.17
C PRO A 98 9.63 0.01 -0.03
N SER A 99 8.41 -0.01 -0.58
CA SER A 99 8.10 -0.83 -1.77
C SER A 99 8.80 -0.29 -3.01
N ILE A 100 8.82 1.04 -3.20
CA ILE A 100 9.55 1.68 -4.30
C ILE A 100 11.05 1.41 -4.20
N THR A 101 11.63 1.49 -2.99
CA THR A 101 13.04 1.16 -2.77
C THR A 101 13.35 -0.28 -3.18
N LEU A 102 12.47 -1.24 -2.84
CA LEU A 102 12.65 -2.63 -3.27
C LEU A 102 12.62 -2.76 -4.79
N VAL A 103 11.70 -2.07 -5.48
CA VAL A 103 11.64 -2.05 -6.96
C VAL A 103 12.91 -1.48 -7.60
N ILE A 104 13.60 -0.55 -6.93
CA ILE A 104 14.82 0.07 -7.45
C ILE A 104 16.06 -0.83 -7.23
N VAL A 105 16.09 -1.58 -6.13
CA VAL A 105 17.28 -2.33 -5.69
C VAL A 105 17.25 -3.80 -6.16
N LEU A 106 16.07 -4.36 -6.44
CA LEU A 106 15.87 -5.70 -6.98
C LEU A 106 15.73 -5.66 -8.52
#